data_AF-A0A8B7E165-F1
#
_entry.id   AF-A0A8B7E165-F1
#
_cell.length_a   1.000
_cell.length_b   1.000
_cell.length_c   1.000
_cell.angle_alpha   90.00
_cell.angle_beta   90.00
_cell.angle_gamma   90.00
#
_symmetry.space_group_name_H-M   'P 1'
#
loop_
_entity.id
_entity.type
_entity.pdbx_description
1 polymer ?
#
loop_
_entity_poly.entity_id
_entity_poly.type
_entity_poly.pdbx_seq_one_letter_code
_entity_poly.pdbx_strand_id
1 'polypeptide(L)'
;GKLYYCTDETIKNKDMCKGDYFKYDTDSNKDIEMFPKVESRSWENSKFHFDNVLDALVTLFVCSTEDNWPTMMYKTMGIPKEKTGHFLMNYSFAGIYFIVFMVVFTFLIINIFVALIILTFQKQGEIEIQGGLDQNQVDKFFLNFGLISGKSALVAENTALQTCDTKKKRKKKTFMSIALHSKNISN
;
A
#
# COMPACT_ATOMS: atom_id res chain seq x y z
N GLY A 1 2.27 24.20 -13.97
CA GLY A 1 2.96 22.97 -13.53
C GLY A 1 4.45 22.97 -13.72
N LYS A 2 5.11 21.93 -13.21
CA LYS A 2 6.56 21.68 -13.37
C LYS A 2 6.91 20.64 -14.44
N LEU A 3 5.92 19.90 -14.94
CA LEU A 3 6.06 18.81 -15.92
C LEU A 3 5.89 19.28 -17.38
N TYR A 4 6.18 20.54 -17.64
CA TYR A 4 6.19 21.06 -19.00
C TYR A 4 7.52 20.75 -19.66
N TYR A 5 7.49 20.46 -20.95
CA TYR A 5 8.67 20.15 -21.74
C TYR A 5 8.57 20.77 -23.13
N CYS A 6 9.72 20.96 -23.78
CA CYS A 6 9.78 21.33 -25.18
C CYS A 6 9.73 20.07 -26.03
N THR A 7 9.12 20.12 -27.21
CA THR A 7 9.16 18.99 -28.18
C THR A 7 10.57 18.61 -28.62
N ASP A 8 11.53 19.54 -28.50
CA ASP A 8 12.96 19.32 -28.69
C ASP A 8 13.65 19.06 -27.34
N GLU A 9 14.16 17.84 -27.14
CA GLU A 9 14.80 17.39 -25.88
C GLU A 9 16.07 18.17 -25.52
N THR A 10 16.71 18.82 -26.50
CA THR A 10 17.91 19.63 -26.26
C THR A 10 17.59 20.92 -25.51
N ILE A 11 16.33 21.37 -25.55
CA ILE A 11 15.89 22.65 -25.00
C ILE A 11 15.12 22.44 -23.68
N LYS A 12 15.73 22.86 -22.57
CA LYS A 12 15.12 22.75 -21.23
C LYS A 12 14.39 24.02 -20.76
N ASN A 13 14.69 25.16 -21.37
CA ASN A 13 14.13 26.45 -20.97
C ASN A 13 12.96 26.83 -21.87
N LYS A 14 11.86 27.28 -21.26
CA LYS A 14 10.67 27.76 -21.99
C LYS A 14 10.99 28.87 -22.98
N ASP A 15 11.84 29.82 -22.59
CA ASP A 15 12.18 30.99 -23.43
C ASP A 15 12.93 30.60 -24.71
N MET A 16 13.66 29.48 -24.66
CA MET A 16 14.48 28.95 -25.75
C MET A 16 13.70 27.97 -26.65
N CYS A 17 12.48 27.55 -26.24
CA CYS A 17 11.64 26.62 -27.00
C CYS A 17 10.87 27.37 -28.10
N LYS A 18 11.59 27.85 -29.11
CA LYS A 18 11.06 28.62 -30.24
C LYS A 18 11.71 28.20 -31.57
N GLY A 19 11.01 28.46 -32.67
CA GLY A 19 11.46 28.10 -34.02
C GLY A 19 11.28 26.62 -34.32
N ASP A 20 11.97 26.14 -35.35
CA ASP A 20 11.81 24.77 -35.85
C ASP A 20 13.02 23.91 -35.53
N TYR A 21 12.80 22.59 -35.49
CA TYR A 21 13.86 21.59 -35.29
C TYR A 21 13.71 20.43 -36.27
N PHE A 22 14.81 19.76 -36.54
CA PHE A 22 14.86 18.58 -37.39
C PHE A 22 14.58 17.35 -36.54
N LYS A 23 13.48 16.65 -36.85
CA LYS A 23 13.15 15.37 -36.26
C LYS A 23 13.58 14.25 -37.20
N TYR A 24 14.40 13.37 -36.68
CA TYR A 24 14.85 12.18 -37.37
C TYR A 24 13.99 11.01 -36.91
N ASP A 25 13.28 10.37 -37.85
CA ASP A 25 12.55 9.14 -37.55
C ASP A 25 13.55 7.99 -37.41
N THR A 26 13.51 7.29 -36.28
CA THR A 26 14.40 6.16 -35.98
C THR A 26 13.74 4.82 -36.24
N ASP A 27 12.53 4.77 -36.81
CA ASP A 27 11.86 3.52 -37.15
C ASP A 27 12.67 2.73 -38.20
N SER A 28 13.42 1.78 -37.67
CA SER A 28 14.41 0.90 -38.29
C SER A 28 13.78 -0.19 -39.16
N ASN A 29 12.89 0.19 -40.08
CA ASN A 29 12.32 -0.76 -41.05
C ASN A 29 12.04 -0.19 -42.44
N LYS A 30 12.57 0.98 -42.76
CA LYS A 30 12.59 1.50 -44.12
C LYS A 30 13.99 1.98 -44.45
N ASP A 31 14.79 1.06 -45.00
CA ASP A 31 15.81 1.45 -45.95
C ASP A 31 15.10 2.27 -47.03
N ILE A 32 15.62 3.46 -47.35
CA ILE A 32 15.14 4.48 -48.31
C ILE A 32 14.76 5.77 -47.57
N GLU A 33 15.75 6.66 -47.55
CA GLU A 33 15.68 8.11 -47.34
C GLU A 33 15.25 8.58 -45.93
N MET A 34 16.23 8.65 -45.04
CA MET A 34 16.18 9.39 -43.78
C MET A 34 16.20 10.91 -44.07
N PHE A 35 15.12 11.44 -44.64
CA PHE A 35 14.95 12.89 -44.70
C PHE A 35 14.45 13.39 -43.35
N PRO A 36 15.15 14.37 -42.72
CA PRO A 36 14.65 14.96 -41.49
C PRO A 36 13.35 15.70 -41.78
N LYS A 37 12.33 15.46 -40.95
CA LYS A 37 11.10 16.24 -40.99
C LYS A 37 11.30 17.50 -40.17
N VAL A 38 10.97 18.65 -40.74
CA VAL A 38 10.95 19.92 -40.02
C VAL A 38 9.66 19.98 -39.21
N GLU A 39 9.79 20.07 -37.89
CA GLU A 39 8.66 20.27 -36.97
C GLU A 39 8.89 21.54 -36.15
N SER A 40 7.82 22.27 -35.84
CA SER A 40 7.89 23.46 -35.00
C SER A 40 8.06 23.07 -33.53
N ARG A 41 8.92 23.77 -32.80
CA ARG A 41 9.05 23.59 -31.35
C ARG A 41 7.80 24.13 -30.64
N SER A 42 7.21 23.31 -29.78
CA SER A 42 6.09 23.69 -28.91
C SER A 42 6.42 23.38 -27.46
N TRP A 43 5.97 24.26 -26.56
CA TRP A 43 6.09 24.06 -25.12
C TRP A 43 4.80 23.44 -24.60
N GLU A 44 4.84 22.14 -24.33
CA GLU A 44 3.66 21.33 -24.03
C GLU A 44 3.68 20.82 -22.60
N ASN A 45 2.50 20.51 -22.07
CA ASN A 45 2.37 19.87 -20.78
C ASN A 45 2.35 18.35 -20.95
N SER A 46 2.97 17.61 -20.02
CA SER A 46 2.86 16.15 -19.99
C SER A 46 1.42 15.70 -19.87
N LYS A 47 1.05 14.64 -20.60
CA LYS A 47 -0.29 14.00 -20.54
C LYS A 47 -0.70 13.63 -19.11
N PHE A 48 0.29 13.25 -18.30
CA PHE A 48 0.14 12.98 -16.89
C PHE A 48 0.91 14.06 -16.12
N HIS A 49 0.19 14.81 -15.28
CA HIS A 49 0.73 15.97 -14.59
C HIS A 49 0.05 16.18 -13.23
N PHE A 50 0.70 16.97 -12.37
CA PHE A 50 0.25 17.25 -10.99
C PHE A 50 -0.27 18.68 -10.81
N ASP A 51 -0.87 19.27 -11.86
CA ASP A 51 -1.33 20.67 -11.83
C ASP A 51 -2.66 20.83 -11.07
N ASN A 52 -3.55 19.83 -11.12
CA ASN A 52 -4.78 19.77 -10.35
C ASN A 52 -4.86 18.46 -9.55
N VAL A 53 -5.68 18.45 -8.48
CA VAL A 53 -5.86 17.27 -7.63
C VAL A 53 -6.44 16.08 -8.39
N LEU A 54 -7.44 16.30 -9.26
CA LEU A 54 -8.04 15.21 -10.04
C LEU A 54 -7.04 14.61 -11.04
N ASP A 55 -6.28 15.44 -11.75
CA ASP A 55 -5.27 14.97 -12.71
C ASP A 55 -4.10 14.26 -12.00
N ALA A 56 -3.76 14.70 -10.79
CA ALA A 56 -2.81 14.03 -9.92
C ALA A 56 -3.30 12.64 -9.50
N LEU A 57 -4.59 12.50 -9.15
CA LEU A 57 -5.18 11.20 -8.83
C LEU A 57 -5.18 10.25 -10.03
N VAL A 58 -5.51 10.73 -11.24
CA VAL A 58 -5.42 9.92 -12.46
C VAL A 58 -3.97 9.47 -12.70
N THR A 59 -3.02 10.39 -12.54
CA THR A 59 -1.59 10.08 -12.68
C THR A 59 -1.15 9.01 -11.68
N LEU A 60 -1.53 9.14 -10.41
CA LEU A 60 -1.22 8.16 -9.36
C LEU A 60 -1.92 6.82 -9.60
N PHE A 61 -3.13 6.83 -10.15
CA PHE A 61 -3.85 5.63 -10.53
C PHE A 61 -3.08 4.86 -11.63
N VAL A 62 -2.66 5.52 -12.71
CA VAL A 62 -1.84 4.87 -13.76
C VAL A 62 -0.51 4.37 -13.21
N CYS A 63 0.13 5.13 -12.32
CA CYS A 63 1.33 4.64 -11.64
C CYS A 63 1.02 3.38 -10.82
N SER A 64 -0.10 3.36 -10.10
CA SER A 64 -0.49 2.24 -9.25
C SER A 64 -0.82 0.94 -9.98
N THR A 65 -1.15 1.02 -11.28
CA THR A 65 -1.32 -0.16 -12.14
C THR A 65 0.02 -0.70 -12.67
N GLU A 66 1.13 -0.14 -12.22
CA GLU A 66 2.50 -0.45 -12.68
C GLU A 66 2.72 -0.20 -14.18
N ASP A 67 1.84 0.58 -14.84
CA ASP A 67 1.98 0.88 -16.26
C ASP A 67 2.78 2.16 -16.46
N ASN A 68 3.90 2.04 -17.18
CA ASN A 68 4.76 3.15 -17.60
C ASN A 68 5.21 4.10 -16.46
N TRP A 69 5.12 3.64 -15.20
CA TRP A 69 5.48 4.41 -14.02
C TRP A 69 6.97 4.79 -13.96
N PRO A 70 7.94 3.99 -14.48
CA PRO A 70 9.35 4.40 -14.45
C PRO A 70 9.57 5.63 -15.32
N THR A 71 8.91 5.70 -16.48
CA THR A 71 8.96 6.86 -17.37
C THR A 71 8.41 8.11 -16.70
N MET A 72 7.30 8.00 -15.96
CA MET A 72 6.77 9.09 -15.16
C MET A 72 7.76 9.52 -14.07
N MET A 73 8.29 8.57 -13.31
CA MET A 73 9.28 8.83 -12.28
C MET A 73 10.50 9.56 -12.87
N TYR A 74 11.09 9.06 -13.96
CA TYR A 74 12.24 9.71 -14.60
C TYR A 74 11.92 11.13 -15.08
N LYS A 75 10.73 11.36 -15.65
CA LYS A 75 10.28 12.71 -16.03
C LYS A 75 10.20 13.64 -14.83
N THR A 76 9.68 13.18 -13.70
CA THR A 76 9.61 13.99 -12.47
C THR A 76 10.97 14.24 -11.83
N MET A 77 11.88 13.26 -11.89
CA MET A 77 13.26 13.42 -11.42
C MET A 77 14.06 14.39 -12.29
N GLY A 78 13.75 14.46 -13.59
CA GLY A 78 14.36 15.37 -14.57
C GLY A 78 14.00 16.84 -14.41
N ILE A 79 13.08 17.20 -13.52
CA ILE A 79 12.64 18.58 -13.32
C ILE A 79 13.75 19.38 -12.61
N PRO A 80 14.32 20.42 -13.24
CA PRO A 80 15.32 21.25 -12.59
C PRO A 80 14.69 22.06 -11.45
N LYS A 81 15.32 21.98 -10.27
CA LYS A 81 14.99 22.79 -9.09
C LYS A 81 15.73 24.12 -9.22
N GLU A 82 15.19 25.03 -10.04
CA GLU A 82 15.76 26.36 -10.36
C GLU A 82 17.09 26.37 -11.15
N LYS A 83 17.47 27.57 -11.62
CA LYS A 83 18.64 27.89 -12.49
C LYS A 83 20.00 27.66 -11.83
N THR A 84 20.13 26.74 -10.88
CA THR A 84 21.40 26.43 -10.22
C THR A 84 21.86 25.05 -10.65
N GLY A 85 23.07 24.99 -11.21
CA GLY A 85 23.64 23.86 -11.94
C GLY A 85 23.98 22.61 -11.12
N HIS A 86 23.26 22.35 -10.04
CA HIS A 86 23.44 21.15 -9.22
C HIS A 86 22.38 20.12 -9.60
N PHE A 87 22.53 19.60 -10.82
CA PHE A 87 21.63 18.60 -11.37
C PHE A 87 21.64 17.34 -10.49
N LEU A 88 22.81 16.89 -10.03
CA LEU A 88 23.02 15.55 -9.49
C LEU A 88 22.35 15.21 -8.14
N MET A 89 22.00 16.21 -7.32
CA MET A 89 21.50 15.95 -5.95
C MET A 89 19.96 15.97 -5.82
N ASN A 90 19.24 16.52 -6.80
CA ASN A 90 17.78 16.66 -6.73
C ASN A 90 17.02 15.45 -7.30
N TYR A 91 17.67 14.62 -8.12
CA TYR A 91 17.06 13.43 -8.73
C TYR A 91 16.55 12.41 -7.69
N SER A 92 17.24 12.24 -6.56
CA SER A 92 16.91 11.15 -5.61
C SER A 92 15.60 11.34 -4.85
N PHE A 93 15.26 12.56 -4.40
CA PHE A 93 14.10 12.74 -3.54
C PHE A 93 12.77 12.54 -4.26
N ALA A 94 12.68 12.93 -5.54
CA ALA A 94 11.49 12.68 -6.36
C ALA A 94 11.30 11.18 -6.63
N GLY A 95 12.39 10.44 -6.87
CA GLY A 95 12.33 8.98 -7.05
C GLY A 95 11.86 8.25 -5.79
N ILE A 96 12.35 8.63 -4.61
CA ILE A 96 11.97 8.01 -3.33
C ILE A 96 10.46 8.11 -3.08
N TYR A 97 9.82 9.24 -3.43
CA TYR A 97 8.37 9.40 -3.32
C TYR A 97 7.60 8.30 -4.07
N PHE A 98 7.97 8.03 -5.33
CA PHE A 98 7.31 7.00 -6.14
C PHE A 98 7.52 5.60 -5.55
N ILE A 99 8.74 5.27 -5.11
CA ILE A 99 9.03 3.96 -4.52
C ILE A 99 8.22 3.72 -3.23
N VAL A 100 8.19 4.70 -2.32
CA VAL A 100 7.39 4.58 -1.07
C VAL A 100 5.91 4.47 -1.39
N PHE A 101 5.40 5.26 -2.33
CA PHE A 101 4.01 5.17 -2.78
C PHE A 101 3.65 3.78 -3.30
N MET A 102 4.48 3.20 -4.18
CA MET A 102 4.23 1.84 -4.71
C MET A 102 4.19 0.79 -3.60
N VAL A 103 5.16 0.82 -2.69
CA VAL A 103 5.21 -0.17 -1.59
C VAL A 103 3.97 -0.08 -0.71
N VAL A 104 3.54 1.13 -0.33
CA VAL A 104 2.36 1.33 0.51
C VAL A 104 1.08 0.96 -0.25
N PHE A 105 0.95 1.34 -1.51
CA PHE A 105 -0.23 1.06 -2.33
C PHE A 105 -0.40 -0.44 -2.59
N THR A 106 0.67 -1.13 -2.97
CA THR A 106 0.66 -2.57 -3.21
C THR A 106 0.34 -3.34 -1.92
N PHE A 107 0.91 -2.91 -0.78
CA PHE A 107 0.56 -3.50 0.52
C PHE A 107 -0.93 -3.33 0.85
N LEU A 108 -1.51 -2.16 0.57
CA LEU A 108 -2.93 -1.90 0.78
C LEU A 108 -3.81 -2.81 -0.11
N ILE A 109 -3.51 -2.91 -1.40
CA ILE A 109 -4.29 -3.74 -2.33
C ILE A 109 -4.25 -5.22 -1.94
N ILE A 110 -3.08 -5.74 -1.58
CA ILE A 110 -2.93 -7.13 -1.12
C ILE A 110 -3.77 -7.36 0.15
N ASN A 111 -3.70 -6.44 1.12
CA ASN A 111 -4.46 -6.57 2.36
C ASN A 111 -5.98 -6.49 2.13
N ILE A 112 -6.44 -5.62 1.23
CA ILE A 112 -7.85 -5.56 0.84
C ILE A 112 -8.28 -6.86 0.15
N PHE A 113 -7.45 -7.38 -0.75
CA PHE A 113 -7.73 -8.62 -1.47
C PHE A 113 -7.83 -9.82 -0.52
N VAL A 114 -6.90 -9.96 0.42
CA VAL A 114 -6.93 -11.01 1.46
C VAL A 114 -8.18 -10.89 2.33
N ALA A 115 -8.53 -9.67 2.76
CA ALA A 115 -9.72 -9.42 3.56
C ALA A 115 -11.02 -9.80 2.81
N LEU A 116 -11.11 -9.46 1.52
CA LEU A 116 -12.26 -9.81 0.68
C LEU A 116 -12.39 -11.33 0.50
N ILE A 117 -11.28 -12.03 0.25
CA ILE A 117 -11.28 -13.49 0.12
C ILE A 117 -11.80 -14.15 1.41
N ILE A 118 -11.27 -13.77 2.57
CA ILE A 118 -11.70 -14.32 3.86
C ILE A 118 -13.19 -14.07 4.08
N LEU A 119 -13.67 -12.85 3.82
CA LEU A 119 -15.08 -12.49 3.95
C LEU A 119 -15.98 -13.35 3.05
N THR A 120 -15.57 -13.61 1.81
CA THR A 120 -16.34 -14.46 0.89
C THR A 120 -16.41 -15.92 1.36
N PHE A 121 -15.31 -16.48 1.87
CA PHE A 121 -15.29 -17.84 2.40
C PHE A 121 -16.09 -17.99 3.68
N GLN A 122 -16.06 -17.01 4.58
CA GLN A 122 -16.91 -17.00 5.77
C GLN A 122 -18.39 -17.01 5.39
N LYS A 123 -18.79 -16.16 4.43
CA LYS A 123 -20.17 -16.12 3.94
C LYS A 123 -20.61 -17.43 3.31
N GLN A 124 -19.76 -18.07 2.49
CA GLN A 124 -20.09 -19.36 1.88
C GLN A 124 -20.15 -20.48 2.93
N GLY A 125 -19.22 -20.48 3.90
CA GLY A 125 -19.20 -21.45 5.00
C GLY A 125 -20.43 -21.33 5.90
N GLU A 126 -20.91 -20.12 6.21
CA GLU A 126 -22.14 -19.91 6.98
C GLU A 126 -23.38 -20.46 6.26
N ILE A 127 -23.46 -20.29 4.94
CA ILE A 127 -24.57 -20.81 4.12
C ILE A 127 -24.56 -22.34 4.10
N GLU A 128 -23.38 -22.96 4.04
CA GLU A 128 -23.24 -24.43 4.01
C GLU A 128 -23.48 -25.07 5.39
N ILE A 129 -23.10 -24.40 6.48
CA ILE A 129 -23.35 -24.86 7.86
C ILE A 129 -24.85 -24.90 8.19
N GLN A 130 -25.66 -23.96 7.65
CA GLN A 130 -27.12 -24.05 7.75
C GLN A 130 -27.72 -25.24 6.95
N GLY A 131 -26.97 -25.79 5.99
CA GLY A 131 -27.36 -26.95 5.18
C GLY A 131 -26.90 -28.31 5.71
N GLY A 132 -25.94 -28.36 6.64
CA GLY A 132 -25.63 -29.59 7.38
C GLY A 132 -24.16 -29.77 7.80
N LEU A 133 -23.74 -29.17 8.93
CA LEU A 133 -22.99 -29.83 10.02
C LEU A 133 -22.69 -28.83 11.14
N ASP A 134 -22.81 -29.26 12.39
CA ASP A 134 -22.73 -28.40 13.58
C ASP A 134 -21.40 -27.63 13.77
N GLN A 135 -21.58 -26.38 14.18
CA GLN A 135 -20.63 -25.27 14.40
C GLN A 135 -19.32 -25.57 15.19
N ASN A 136 -19.21 -26.74 15.83
CA ASN A 136 -18.11 -27.08 16.75
C ASN A 136 -16.77 -27.47 16.08
N GLN A 137 -16.71 -27.58 14.75
CA GLN A 137 -15.48 -27.96 14.02
C GLN A 137 -14.73 -26.77 13.41
N VAL A 138 -15.40 -25.64 13.18
CA VAL A 138 -14.85 -24.49 12.42
C VAL A 138 -13.94 -23.61 13.28
N ASP A 139 -14.27 -23.45 14.57
CA ASP A 139 -13.51 -22.63 15.53
C ASP A 139 -12.10 -23.18 15.81
N LYS A 140 -11.91 -24.50 15.68
CA LYS A 140 -10.60 -25.14 15.90
C LYS A 140 -9.59 -24.83 14.79
N PHE A 141 -10.04 -24.52 13.57
CA PHE A 141 -9.16 -24.24 12.44
C PHE A 141 -8.52 -22.84 12.55
N PHE A 142 -9.33 -21.82 12.87
CA PHE A 142 -8.86 -20.44 13.03
C PHE A 142 -7.93 -20.26 14.25
N LEU A 143 -8.16 -21.03 15.33
CA LEU A 143 -7.28 -21.01 16.51
C LEU A 143 -5.88 -21.55 16.20
N ASN A 144 -5.73 -22.52 15.29
CA ASN A 144 -4.43 -23.09 14.94
C ASN A 144 -3.64 -22.19 13.97
N PHE A 145 -4.30 -21.53 13.01
CA PHE A 145 -3.63 -20.67 12.03
C PHE A 145 -3.31 -19.26 12.59
N GLY A 146 -4.20 -18.69 13.43
CA GLY A 146 -3.99 -17.39 14.09
C GLY A 146 -2.94 -17.40 15.21
N LEU A 147 -2.45 -18.58 15.60
CA LEU A 147 -1.42 -18.77 16.63
C LEU A 147 0.00 -18.44 16.15
N ILE A 148 0.23 -18.26 14.84
CA ILE A 148 1.57 -18.00 14.29
C ILE A 148 1.94 -16.50 14.27
N SER A 149 0.97 -15.57 14.30
CA SER A 149 1.25 -14.12 14.12
C SER A 149 0.94 -13.20 15.30
N GLY A 150 0.15 -13.59 16.31
CA GLY A 150 -0.52 -12.60 17.18
C GLY A 150 -0.29 -12.66 18.69
N LYS A 151 0.50 -13.61 19.22
CA LYS A 151 0.47 -13.93 20.67
C LYS A 151 1.61 -13.36 21.54
N SER A 152 2.36 -12.37 21.09
CA SER A 152 3.40 -11.75 21.93
C SER A 152 2.88 -10.64 22.85
N ALA A 153 1.81 -9.92 22.50
CA ALA A 153 1.48 -8.66 23.18
C ALA A 153 0.28 -8.70 24.15
N LEU A 154 -0.77 -9.49 23.90
CA LEU A 154 -2.05 -9.36 24.63
C LEU A 154 -2.32 -10.45 25.71
N VAL A 155 -1.47 -11.47 25.82
CA VAL A 155 -1.66 -12.59 26.78
C VAL A 155 -1.10 -12.25 28.18
N ALA A 156 -0.22 -11.25 28.30
CA ALA A 156 0.43 -10.92 29.56
C ALA A 156 -0.51 -10.25 30.59
N GLU A 157 -1.43 -9.38 30.17
CA GLU A 157 -2.30 -8.64 31.12
C GLU A 157 -3.48 -9.47 31.65
N ASN A 158 -4.11 -10.28 30.81
CA ASN A 158 -5.32 -11.02 31.22
C ASN A 158 -5.02 -12.21 32.16
N THR A 159 -3.80 -12.74 32.14
CA THR A 159 -3.40 -13.86 33.00
C THR A 159 -3.19 -13.42 34.47
N ALA A 160 -2.81 -12.16 34.70
CA ALA A 160 -2.61 -11.62 36.04
C ALA A 160 -3.93 -11.37 36.80
N LEU A 161 -4.97 -10.93 36.11
CA LEU A 161 -6.29 -10.68 36.71
C LEU A 161 -7.02 -11.99 37.07
N GLN A 162 -6.90 -13.02 36.23
CA GLN A 162 -7.64 -14.28 36.42
C GLN A 162 -7.03 -15.19 37.52
N THR A 163 -5.73 -15.08 37.78
CA THR A 163 -5.06 -15.80 38.89
C THR A 163 -5.35 -15.16 40.27
N CYS A 164 -5.64 -13.86 40.32
CA CYS A 164 -5.97 -13.17 41.57
C CYS A 164 -7.39 -13.51 42.06
N ASP A 165 -8.36 -13.60 41.14
CA ASP A 165 -9.75 -13.88 41.46
C ASP A 165 -10.02 -15.34 41.87
N THR A 166 -9.29 -16.28 41.26
CA THR A 166 -9.39 -17.72 41.59
C THR A 166 -8.84 -18.05 42.98
N LYS A 167 -7.80 -17.33 43.47
CA LYS A 167 -7.29 -17.49 44.83
C LYS A 167 -8.26 -16.97 45.90
N LYS A 168 -8.99 -15.88 45.62
CA LYS A 168 -9.99 -15.30 46.54
C LYS A 168 -11.21 -16.21 46.71
N LYS A 169 -11.66 -16.87 45.62
CA LYS A 169 -12.77 -17.85 45.65
C LYS A 169 -12.40 -19.14 46.39
N ARG A 170 -11.15 -19.62 46.30
CA ARG A 170 -10.68 -20.81 47.02
C ARG A 170 -10.61 -20.59 48.54
N LYS A 171 -10.06 -19.46 49.00
CA LYS A 171 -9.99 -19.14 50.45
C LYS A 171 -11.38 -19.06 51.12
N LYS A 172 -12.38 -18.51 50.42
CA LYS A 172 -13.75 -18.38 50.94
C LYS A 172 -14.46 -19.74 51.09
N LYS A 173 -14.20 -20.70 50.17
CA LYS A 173 -14.75 -22.06 50.24
C LYS A 173 -14.14 -22.89 51.38
N THR A 174 -12.83 -22.78 51.62
CA THR A 174 -12.17 -23.53 52.71
C THR A 174 -12.64 -23.06 54.10
N PHE A 175 -12.82 -21.74 54.30
CA PHE A 175 -13.27 -21.20 55.59
C PHE A 175 -14.70 -21.60 55.94
N MET A 176 -15.59 -21.67 54.93
CA MET A 176 -17.00 -22.03 55.13
C MET A 176 -17.17 -23.54 55.42
N SER A 177 -16.31 -24.39 54.85
CA SER A 177 -16.33 -25.83 55.09
C SER A 177 -15.84 -26.23 56.48
N ILE A 178 -14.89 -25.49 57.07
CA ILE A 178 -14.39 -25.73 58.44
C ILE A 178 -15.43 -25.27 59.49
N ALA A 179 -16.13 -24.15 59.24
CA ALA A 179 -17.18 -23.66 60.13
C ALA A 179 -18.42 -24.58 60.19
N LEU A 180 -18.72 -25.30 59.12
CA LEU A 180 -19.80 -26.29 59.08
C LEU A 180 -19.44 -27.58 59.83
N HIS A 181 -18.17 -27.98 59.84
CA HIS A 181 -17.73 -29.18 60.56
C HIS A 181 -17.70 -28.98 62.09
N SER A 182 -17.42 -27.76 62.56
CA SER A 182 -17.41 -27.43 63.99
C SER A 182 -18.80 -27.43 64.65
N LYS A 183 -19.89 -27.28 63.90
CA LYS A 183 -21.26 -27.26 64.44
C LYS A 183 -21.92 -28.65 64.56
N ASN A 184 -21.36 -29.66 63.92
CA ASN A 184 -21.88 -31.04 63.96
C ASN A 184 -21.28 -31.90 65.09
N ILE A 185 -20.38 -31.34 65.91
CA ILE A 185 -19.71 -32.06 67.01
C ILE A 185 -20.27 -31.65 68.39
N SER A 186 -21.20 -30.67 68.46
CA SER A 186 -21.77 -30.18 69.72
C SER A 186 -23.28 -30.45 69.91
N ASN A 187 -23.86 -31.43 69.20
CA ASN A 187 -25.22 -31.92 69.41
C ASN A 187 -25.22 -33.45 69.51
#